data_AF-A0A8D8IZ46-F1
#
_entry.id   AF-A0A8D8IZ46-F1
#
_cell.length_a   1.000
_cell.length_b   1.000
_cell.length_c   1.000
_cell.angle_alpha   90.00
_cell.angle_beta   90.00
_cell.angle_gamma   90.00
#
_symmetry.space_group_name_H-M   'P 1'
#
loop_
_entity.id
_entity.type
_entity.pdbx_description
1 polymer ?
#
loop_
_entity_poly.entity_id
_entity_poly.type
_entity_poly.pdbx_seq_one_letter_code
_entity_poly.pdbx_strand_id
1 'polypeptide(L)'
;PIPVEKFTQFNKFVTNISWYNGPDRPLVVTCADGTQHEAAHVIVTSSIGVLKENLRTMFTPQLPMTKQKAIKGIYLGTVNKIIMEFGKPFWKSLGNVFGLMWEYEDLEQLRHSKFAWTEGVSMFLKVDRQPNLLVAWMIGPEGRQA
;
A
#
# COMPACT_ATOMS: atom_id res chain seq x y z
N PRO A 1 -29.07 4.02 7.43
CA PRO A 1 -27.68 3.55 7.18
C PRO A 1 -27.68 2.20 6.47
N ILE A 2 -26.83 1.99 5.46
CA ILE A 2 -26.67 0.68 4.81
C ILE A 2 -25.90 -0.22 5.79
N PRO A 3 -26.37 -1.44 6.11
CA PRO A 3 -25.72 -2.31 7.11
C PRO A 3 -24.51 -3.03 6.49
N VAL A 4 -23.43 -2.29 6.26
CA VAL A 4 -22.22 -2.76 5.54
C VAL A 4 -21.59 -3.97 6.23
N GLU A 5 -21.57 -3.97 7.56
CA GLU A 5 -20.95 -5.01 8.38
C GLU A 5 -21.64 -6.36 8.17
N LYS A 6 -22.96 -6.37 7.92
CA LYS A 6 -23.72 -7.59 7.64
C LYS A 6 -23.33 -8.25 6.31
N PHE A 7 -22.83 -7.46 5.36
CA PHE A 7 -22.45 -7.93 4.03
C PHE A 7 -20.94 -8.05 3.83
N THR A 8 -20.16 -7.76 4.88
CA THR A 8 -18.69 -7.81 4.83
C THR A 8 -18.20 -9.13 5.43
N GLN A 9 -17.36 -9.85 4.67
CA GLN A 9 -16.73 -11.07 5.14
C GLN A 9 -15.22 -10.86 5.28
N PHE A 10 -14.73 -10.84 6.52
CA PHE A 10 -13.30 -10.76 6.82
C PHE A 10 -12.61 -12.12 6.62
N ASN A 11 -11.28 -12.10 6.48
CA ASN A 11 -10.46 -13.30 6.28
C ASN A 11 -10.83 -14.12 5.02
N LYS A 12 -11.54 -13.51 4.07
CA LYS A 12 -11.87 -14.09 2.76
C LYS A 12 -10.92 -13.57 1.70
N PHE A 13 -9.79 -14.25 1.53
CA PHE A 13 -8.84 -13.92 0.48
C PHE A 13 -9.29 -14.51 -0.86
N VAL A 14 -9.67 -13.65 -1.81
CA VAL A 14 -10.05 -14.04 -3.17
C VAL A 14 -8.81 -14.46 -3.98
N THR A 15 -8.80 -15.68 -4.50
CA THR A 15 -7.70 -16.23 -5.31
C THR A 15 -7.99 -16.21 -6.80
N ASN A 16 -9.27 -16.28 -7.20
CA ASN A 16 -9.68 -16.27 -8.60
C ASN A 16 -11.09 -15.67 -8.77
N ILE A 17 -11.30 -15.02 -9.90
CA ILE A 17 -12.59 -14.51 -10.38
C ILE A 17 -12.82 -15.11 -11.76
N SER A 18 -13.72 -16.08 -11.84
CA SER A 18 -14.19 -16.63 -13.12
C SER A 18 -15.31 -15.74 -13.66
N TRP A 19 -14.95 -14.82 -14.54
CA TRP A 19 -15.83 -13.75 -15.02
C TRP A 19 -16.44 -14.00 -16.41
N TYR A 20 -16.09 -15.12 -17.05
CA TYR A 20 -16.75 -15.59 -18.27
C TYR A 20 -16.85 -17.13 -18.24
N ASN A 21 -18.07 -17.62 -18.02
CA ASN A 21 -18.39 -19.05 -17.91
C ASN A 21 -19.33 -19.54 -19.04
N GLY A 22 -19.52 -18.73 -20.09
CA GLY A 22 -20.53 -18.93 -21.13
C GLY A 22 -21.78 -18.06 -20.90
N PRO A 23 -22.70 -18.03 -21.87
CA PRO A 23 -23.95 -17.29 -21.75
C PRO A 23 -24.79 -17.80 -20.56
N ASP A 24 -25.42 -16.89 -19.84
CA ASP A 24 -26.35 -17.14 -18.71
C ASP A 24 -25.75 -17.88 -17.50
N ARG A 25 -24.41 -17.94 -17.37
CA ARG A 25 -23.76 -18.47 -16.17
C ARG A 25 -23.30 -17.35 -15.24
N PRO A 26 -23.47 -17.50 -13.91
CA PRO A 26 -23.00 -16.51 -12.95
C PRO A 26 -21.47 -16.41 -12.96
N LEU A 27 -20.97 -15.25 -12.53
CA LEU A 27 -19.56 -15.07 -12.23
C LEU A 27 -19.26 -15.80 -10.92
N VAL A 28 -18.11 -16.45 -10.83
CA VAL A 28 -17.73 -17.22 -9.64
C VAL A 28 -16.47 -16.60 -9.03
N VAL A 29 -16.55 -16.24 -7.76
CA VAL A 29 -15.43 -15.76 -6.95
C VAL A 29 -14.96 -16.89 -6.04
N THR A 30 -13.72 -17.33 -6.20
CA THR A 30 -13.12 -18.39 -5.40
C THR A 30 -12.18 -17.80 -4.36
N CYS A 31 -12.34 -18.23 -3.11
CA CYS A 31 -11.51 -17.84 -1.98
C CYS A 31 -10.44 -18.92 -1.67
N ALA A 32 -9.38 -18.54 -0.97
CA ALA A 32 -8.28 -19.44 -0.58
C ALA A 32 -8.72 -20.60 0.33
N ASP A 33 -9.79 -20.43 1.10
CA ASP A 33 -10.38 -21.46 1.94
C ASP A 33 -11.28 -22.44 1.16
N GLY A 34 -11.32 -22.33 -0.17
CA GLY A 34 -12.15 -23.14 -1.05
C GLY A 34 -13.60 -22.67 -1.18
N THR A 35 -14.02 -21.65 -0.43
CA THR A 35 -15.38 -21.11 -0.57
C THR A 35 -15.56 -20.39 -1.91
N GLN A 36 -16.77 -20.50 -2.46
CA GLN A 36 -17.15 -19.88 -3.72
C GLN A 36 -18.39 -19.02 -3.56
N HIS A 37 -18.41 -17.90 -4.28
CA HIS A 37 -19.54 -16.98 -4.31
C HIS A 37 -19.95 -16.72 -5.76
N GLU A 38 -21.24 -16.89 -6.03
CA GLU A 38 -21.84 -16.56 -7.33
C GLU A 38 -22.37 -15.12 -7.32
N ALA A 39 -22.16 -14.40 -8.42
CA ALA A 39 -22.66 -13.04 -8.58
C ALA A 39 -22.99 -12.71 -10.04
N ALA A 40 -23.91 -11.77 -10.24
CA ALA A 40 -24.14 -11.15 -11.54
C ALA A 40 -23.03 -10.15 -11.93
N HIS A 41 -22.42 -9.50 -10.93
CA HIS A 41 -21.39 -8.49 -11.11
C HIS A 41 -20.32 -8.60 -10.03
N VAL A 42 -19.06 -8.31 -10.40
CA VAL A 42 -17.93 -8.24 -9.46
C VAL A 42 -17.24 -6.89 -9.64
N ILE A 43 -17.12 -6.13 -8.55
CA ILE A 43 -16.35 -4.88 -8.50
C ILE A 43 -15.04 -5.17 -7.79
N VAL A 44 -13.92 -4.96 -8.48
CA VAL A 44 -12.58 -5.21 -7.93
C VAL A 44 -11.97 -3.90 -7.45
N THR A 45 -11.76 -3.79 -6.14
CA THR A 45 -11.12 -2.64 -5.47
C THR A 45 -9.77 -2.98 -4.85
N SER A 46 -9.19 -4.13 -5.21
CA SER A 46 -7.85 -4.54 -4.77
C SER A 46 -6.82 -3.50 -5.21
N SER A 47 -5.79 -3.29 -4.37
CA SER A 47 -4.73 -2.35 -4.68
C SER A 47 -3.98 -2.78 -5.95
N ILE A 48 -3.37 -1.80 -6.64
CA ILE A 48 -2.59 -2.08 -7.84
C ILE A 48 -1.44 -3.07 -7.58
N GLY A 49 -0.86 -3.08 -6.37
CA GLY A 49 0.17 -4.04 -5.97
C GLY A 49 -0.35 -5.47 -5.93
N VAL A 50 -1.53 -5.69 -5.35
CA VAL A 50 -2.20 -7.00 -5.34
C VAL A 50 -2.53 -7.45 -6.76
N LEU A 51 -3.05 -6.53 -7.59
CA LEU A 51 -3.35 -6.83 -9.00
C LEU A 51 -2.10 -7.22 -9.79
N LYS A 52 -0.97 -6.54 -9.58
CA LYS A 52 0.31 -6.87 -10.24
C LYS A 52 0.81 -8.26 -9.85
N GLU A 53 0.80 -8.56 -8.55
CA GLU A 53 1.30 -9.83 -8.01
C GLU A 53 0.44 -11.01 -8.46
N ASN A 54 -0.89 -10.84 -8.47
CA ASN A 54 -1.84 -11.92 -8.71
C ASN A 54 -2.42 -11.93 -10.13
N LEU A 55 -1.93 -11.06 -11.05
CA LEU A 55 -2.54 -10.87 -12.37
C LEU A 55 -2.71 -12.18 -13.15
N ARG A 56 -1.75 -13.09 -13.00
CA ARG A 56 -1.73 -14.37 -13.71
C ARG A 56 -2.81 -15.33 -13.24
N THR A 57 -3.26 -15.25 -11.99
CA THR A 57 -4.15 -16.24 -11.37
C THR A 57 -5.50 -15.67 -10.97
N MET A 58 -5.61 -14.37 -10.77
CA MET A 58 -6.80 -13.73 -10.20
C MET A 58 -8.00 -13.69 -11.16
N PHE A 59 -7.81 -13.81 -12.48
CA PHE A 59 -8.89 -13.70 -13.46
C PHE A 59 -8.93 -14.89 -14.42
N THR A 60 -10.11 -15.47 -14.58
CA THR A 60 -10.40 -16.51 -15.57
C THR A 60 -11.61 -16.09 -16.41
N PRO A 61 -11.49 -15.94 -17.74
CA PRO A 61 -10.27 -15.92 -18.52
C PRO A 61 -9.35 -14.75 -18.12
N GLN A 62 -8.14 -14.71 -18.68
CA GLN A 62 -7.23 -13.57 -18.46
C GLN A 62 -7.88 -12.25 -18.91
N LEU A 63 -7.56 -11.16 -18.21
CA LEU A 63 -8.01 -9.83 -18.62
C LEU A 63 -7.50 -9.47 -20.02
N PRO A 64 -8.20 -8.60 -20.78
CA PRO A 64 -7.71 -8.13 -22.07
C PRO A 64 -6.30 -7.53 -21.98
N MET A 65 -5.49 -7.71 -23.03
CA MET A 65 -4.09 -7.28 -23.05
C MET A 65 -3.89 -5.81 -22.70
N THR A 66 -4.79 -4.92 -23.12
CA THR A 66 -4.77 -3.50 -22.76
C THR A 66 -4.82 -3.28 -21.25
N LYS A 67 -5.67 -4.03 -20.53
CA LYS A 67 -5.81 -3.92 -19.08
C LYS A 67 -4.62 -4.54 -18.35
N GLN A 68 -4.10 -5.67 -18.86
CA GLN A 68 -2.86 -6.26 -18.33
C GLN A 68 -1.67 -5.31 -18.46
N LYS A 69 -1.50 -4.66 -19.62
CA LYS A 69 -0.45 -3.66 -19.85
C LYS A 69 -0.60 -2.46 -18.94
N ALA A 70 -1.83 -1.96 -18.75
CA ALA A 70 -2.09 -0.87 -17.81
C ALA A 70 -1.72 -1.25 -16.36
N ILE A 71 -2.14 -2.43 -15.89
CA ILE A 71 -1.80 -2.93 -14.55
C ILE A 71 -0.28 -3.03 -14.38
N LYS A 72 0.44 -3.57 -15.38
CA LYS A 72 1.90 -3.69 -15.36
C LYS A 72 2.60 -2.33 -15.44
N GLY A 73 2.06 -1.38 -16.19
CA GLY A 73 2.68 -0.07 -16.45
C GLY A 73 2.52 0.97 -15.33
N ILE A 74 1.48 0.89 -14.49
CA ILE A 74 1.31 1.83 -13.37
C ILE A 74 2.45 1.63 -12.36
N TYR A 75 3.18 2.69 -12.04
CA TYR A 75 4.23 2.64 -11.01
C TYR A 75 3.62 2.51 -9.61
N LEU A 76 4.22 1.67 -8.78
CA LEU A 76 3.88 1.53 -7.37
C LEU A 76 5.12 1.85 -6.53
N GLY A 77 5.11 3.01 -5.89
CA GLY A 77 6.13 3.43 -4.94
C GLY A 77 5.89 2.86 -3.54
N THR A 78 6.87 3.05 -2.66
CA THR A 78 6.79 2.69 -1.24
C THR A 78 6.85 3.95 -0.40
N VAL A 79 5.95 4.05 0.58
CA VAL A 79 5.91 5.11 1.60
C VAL A 79 5.62 4.47 2.95
N ASN A 80 6.48 4.74 3.93
CA ASN A 80 6.32 4.30 5.31
C ASN A 80 6.25 5.49 6.27
N LYS A 81 5.76 5.22 7.48
CA LYS A 81 5.77 6.16 8.59
C LYS A 81 6.54 5.57 9.76
N ILE A 82 7.48 6.33 10.30
CA ILE A 82 8.16 5.98 11.56
C ILE A 82 7.55 6.85 12.65
N ILE A 83 6.92 6.23 13.64
CA ILE A 83 6.33 6.93 14.77
C ILE A 83 7.30 6.83 15.94
N MET A 84 7.72 7.97 16.47
CA MET A 84 8.69 8.04 17.55
C MET A 84 8.07 8.78 18.75
N GLU A 85 8.17 8.18 19.93
CA GLU A 85 7.77 8.80 21.19
C GLU A 85 9.00 9.23 21.97
N PHE A 86 8.96 10.45 22.52
CA PHE A 86 10.03 10.99 23.33
C PHE A 86 9.47 11.47 24.67
N GLY A 87 10.24 11.30 25.75
CA GLY A 87 9.83 11.79 27.08
C GLY A 87 9.61 13.30 27.16
N LYS A 88 10.29 14.08 26.30
CA LYS A 88 10.11 15.52 26.16
C LYS A 88 10.35 15.95 24.71
N PRO A 89 9.47 16.78 24.11
CA PRO A 89 9.65 17.22 22.73
C PRO A 89 10.76 18.28 22.64
N PHE A 90 11.73 18.03 21.76
CA PHE A 90 12.80 18.98 21.44
C PHE A 90 12.48 19.86 20.21
N TRP A 91 11.46 19.50 19.43
CA TRP A 91 11.02 20.18 18.20
C TRP A 91 9.97 21.28 18.45
N LYS A 92 9.91 21.87 19.65
CA LYS A 92 8.87 22.84 20.03
C LYS A 92 8.90 24.10 19.16
N SER A 93 10.08 24.58 18.80
CA SER A 93 10.30 25.78 17.97
C SER A 93 10.12 25.56 16.47
N LEU A 94 10.04 24.30 16.01
CA LEU A 94 9.88 23.98 14.60
C LEU A 94 8.42 24.16 14.15
N GLY A 95 8.19 24.26 12.84
CA GLY A 95 6.85 24.21 12.27
C GLY A 95 6.17 22.85 12.46
N ASN A 96 4.88 22.74 12.15
CA ASN A 96 4.14 21.47 12.25
C ASN A 96 4.65 20.40 11.29
N VAL A 97 5.23 20.82 10.16
CA VAL A 97 5.93 19.99 9.21
C VAL A 97 7.31 20.59 8.99
N PHE A 98 8.35 19.78 9.01
CA PHE A 98 9.70 20.20 8.64
C PHE A 98 10.39 19.12 7.81
N GLY A 99 10.89 19.52 6.65
CA GLY A 99 11.60 18.64 5.71
C GLY A 99 13.09 18.58 6.04
N LEU A 100 13.73 17.48 5.66
CA LEU A 100 15.19 17.40 5.58
C LEU A 100 15.62 17.84 4.19
N MET A 101 16.59 18.75 4.14
CA MET A 101 17.29 19.11 2.92
C MET A 101 18.72 18.65 3.08
N TRP A 102 19.16 17.80 2.16
CA TRP A 102 20.49 17.22 2.22
C TRP A 102 21.41 17.89 1.20
N GLU A 103 22.61 18.27 1.62
CA GLU A 103 23.69 18.57 0.69
C GLU A 103 24.24 17.27 0.09
N TYR A 104 24.87 17.36 -1.08
CA TYR A 104 25.35 16.18 -1.80
C TYR A 104 26.41 15.43 -0.98
N GLU A 105 27.32 16.17 -0.35
CA GLU A 105 28.41 15.67 0.49
C GLU A 105 27.89 14.95 1.75
N ASP A 106 26.78 15.42 2.32
CA ASP A 106 26.12 14.79 3.47
C ASP A 106 25.47 13.47 3.07
N LEU A 107 24.80 13.42 1.92
CA LEU A 107 24.22 12.17 1.39
C LEU A 107 25.29 11.14 1.12
N GLU A 108 26.39 11.53 0.48
CA GLU A 108 27.50 10.62 0.21
C GLU A 108 28.06 10.02 1.50
N GLN A 109 28.27 10.83 2.53
CA GLN A 109 28.70 10.31 3.84
C GLN A 109 27.65 9.41 4.49
N LEU A 110 26.37 9.79 4.42
CA LEU A 110 25.26 9.03 4.99
C LEU A 110 25.15 7.63 4.38
N ARG A 111 25.23 7.54 3.05
CA ARG A 111 25.16 6.30 2.26
C ARG A 111 26.23 5.27 2.64
N HIS A 112 27.41 5.74 3.05
CA HIS A 112 28.51 4.89 3.50
C HIS A 112 28.48 4.58 5.01
N SER A 113 27.45 5.04 5.71
CA SER A 113 27.28 4.81 7.15
C SER A 113 26.27 3.71 7.44
N LYS A 114 26.24 3.24 8.71
CA LYS A 114 25.17 2.36 9.20
C LYS A 114 23.76 2.98 9.19
N PHE A 115 23.66 4.28 8.90
CA PHE A 115 22.42 5.04 8.86
C PHE A 115 21.96 5.34 7.42
N ALA A 116 22.54 4.71 6.39
CA ALA A 116 22.17 4.93 4.99
C ALA A 116 20.64 4.90 4.74
N TRP A 117 19.90 4.06 5.49
CA TRP A 117 18.44 3.99 5.41
C TRP A 117 17.72 5.33 5.69
N THR A 118 18.32 6.25 6.44
CA THR A 118 17.70 7.54 6.76
C THR A 118 17.68 8.50 5.58
N GLU A 119 18.38 8.19 4.49
CA GLU A 119 18.27 8.96 3.24
C GLU A 119 16.82 8.97 2.73
N GLY A 120 16.08 7.86 2.93
CA GLY A 120 14.67 7.78 2.58
C GLY A 120 13.76 8.66 3.44
N VAL A 121 14.23 9.19 4.58
CA VAL A 121 13.45 10.07 5.46
C VAL A 121 13.42 11.48 4.88
N SER A 122 12.23 11.91 4.45
CA SER A 122 12.05 13.19 3.74
C SER A 122 11.53 14.31 4.64
N MET A 123 10.64 14.01 5.58
CA MET A 123 10.04 15.02 6.45
C MET A 123 9.57 14.44 7.78
N PHE A 124 9.40 15.34 8.75
CA PHE A 124 8.78 15.06 10.03
C PHE A 124 7.51 15.89 10.22
N LEU A 125 6.54 15.31 10.93
CA LEU A 125 5.30 15.96 11.32
C LEU A 125 5.08 15.83 12.82
N LYS A 126 4.63 16.93 13.43
CA LYS A 126 4.05 16.91 14.77
C LYS A 126 2.70 16.22 14.73
N VAL A 127 2.34 15.52 15.80
CA VAL A 127 1.03 14.88 15.94
C VAL A 127 0.13 15.73 16.81
N ASP A 128 -1.00 16.15 16.26
CA ASP A 128 -1.98 16.96 16.99
C ASP A 128 -2.44 16.24 18.26
N ARG A 129 -2.48 17.00 19.36
CA ARG A 129 -2.85 16.52 20.71
C ARG A 129 -1.95 15.42 21.28
N GLN A 130 -0.80 15.14 20.64
CA GLN A 130 0.19 14.15 21.08
C GLN A 130 1.59 14.79 21.04
N PRO A 131 1.92 15.69 21.99
CA PRO A 131 3.11 16.55 21.90
C PRO A 131 4.43 15.77 21.95
N ASN A 132 4.42 14.55 22.45
CA ASN A 132 5.58 13.67 22.59
C ASN A 132 5.81 12.79 21.34
N LEU A 133 4.89 12.78 20.38
CA LEU A 133 5.00 12.01 19.16
C LEU A 133 5.52 12.86 18.00
N LEU A 134 6.49 12.29 17.28
CA LEU A 134 6.99 12.80 16.02
C LEU A 134 6.90 11.69 14.97
N VAL A 135 6.34 12.02 13.80
CA VAL A 135 6.19 11.06 12.70
C VAL A 135 7.14 11.43 11.57
N ALA A 136 8.03 10.52 11.19
CA ALA A 136 8.85 10.65 10.00
C ALA A 136 8.16 10.01 8.79
N TRP A 137 8.19 10.68 7.64
CA TRP A 137 7.82 10.09 6.36
C TRP A 137 9.06 9.55 5.67
N MET A 138 8.98 8.27 5.32
CA MET A 138 10.01 7.58 4.58
C MET A 138 9.48 7.21 3.21
N ILE A 139 10.21 7.56 2.16
CA ILE A 139 9.86 7.27 0.78
C ILE A 139 11.05 6.59 0.09
N GLY A 140 10.77 5.82 -0.96
CA GLY A 140 11.82 5.26 -1.80
C GLY A 140 12.26 3.84 -1.45
N PRO A 141 13.40 3.39 -2.00
CA PRO A 141 13.92 2.03 -1.84
C PRO A 141 14.14 1.62 -0.38
N GLU A 142 14.53 2.56 0.48
CA GLU A 142 14.79 2.36 1.90
C GLU A 142 13.51 1.93 2.61
N GLY A 143 12.38 2.52 2.26
CA GLY A 143 11.07 2.11 2.76
C GLY A 143 10.67 0.69 2.32
N ARG A 144 11.22 0.15 1.24
CA ARG A 144 10.95 -1.24 0.84
C ARG A 144 11.76 -2.25 1.65
N GLN A 145 12.85 -1.82 2.26
CA GLN A 145 13.76 -2.68 3.04
C GLN A 145 13.48 -2.64 4.54
N ALA A 146 12.76 -1.61 5.00
CA ALA A 146 12.38 -1.39 6.39
C ALA A 146 11.31 -2.37 6.91
#